data_AF-A0A842W6P1-F1
#
_entry.id   AF-A0A842W6P1-F1
#
_cell.length_a   1.000
_cell.length_b   1.000
_cell.length_c   1.000
_cell.angle_alpha   90.00
_cell.angle_beta   90.00
_cell.angle_gamma   90.00
#
_symmetry.space_group_name_H-M   'P 1'
#
loop_
_entity.id
_entity.type
_entity.pdbx_description
1 polymer ?
#
loop_
_entity_poly.entity_id
_entity_poly.type
_entity_poly.pdbx_seq_one_letter_code
_entity_poly.pdbx_strand_id
1 'polypeptide(L)'
;MTNEQVLFEQPKIIKVGKPFYDDSLPDALEKAQKYAGGDGHVMSLPELADARILAGKKDYVWNNWFTLATEEDKGKTKQGNPVYVVAHGKGILTNPDRIRQAYEHKQGLTSGAARLTETEFNNLLKGKLPDKTEIPVFSYVDFIKQTELPLTYAVVLDFGTVKKMQSGVQDVDSLRDNELVIARLGGVERSGQYLDKANEVYGSRLGNWHDCESVDLDICSGRLVFAGDDGDLLGDLNLGNCGRFVGVPIHAEGVALDSTGNEGIVKPKLEQILNLAIDKGFVAERLQEQFKKELHKLYE
;
A
#
# COMPACT_ATOMS: atom_id res chain seq x y z
N MET A 1 -22.50 -16.04 -1.00
CA MET A 1 -21.89 -14.72 -1.26
C MET A 1 -21.92 -13.97 0.06
N THR A 2 -20.87 -14.11 0.86
CA THR A 2 -20.76 -13.55 2.21
C THR A 2 -19.81 -12.36 2.18
N ASN A 3 -20.33 -11.17 2.51
CA ASN A 3 -19.54 -9.98 2.82
C ASN A 3 -19.00 -10.16 4.24
N GLU A 4 -17.70 -10.37 4.42
CA GLU A 4 -17.07 -10.38 5.74
C GLU A 4 -16.06 -9.23 5.83
N GLN A 5 -16.24 -8.38 6.84
CA GLN A 5 -15.41 -7.21 7.17
C GLN A 5 -14.40 -7.59 8.28
N VAL A 6 -13.19 -7.01 8.22
CA VAL A 6 -12.06 -7.26 9.13
C VAL A 6 -12.05 -6.24 10.28
N LEU A 7 -11.86 -6.70 11.53
CA LEU A 7 -11.78 -5.87 12.74
C LEU A 7 -10.45 -6.07 13.50
N PHE A 8 -9.91 -5.01 14.11
CA PHE A 8 -8.68 -5.05 14.93
C PHE A 8 -8.83 -4.28 16.26
N GLU A 9 -7.95 -4.51 17.25
CA GLU A 9 -7.90 -3.78 18.54
C GLU A 9 -6.54 -3.06 18.80
N GLN A 10 -6.62 -1.86 19.43
CA GLN A 10 -5.62 -0.88 19.93
C GLN A 10 -5.19 0.29 18.98
N PRO A 11 -5.04 1.54 19.48
CA PRO A 11 -5.49 2.76 18.79
C PRO A 11 -4.46 3.35 17.81
N LYS A 12 -4.24 2.66 16.69
CA LYS A 12 -4.15 3.34 15.39
C LYS A 12 -5.51 3.13 14.74
N ILE A 13 -6.19 4.21 14.36
CA ILE A 13 -7.51 4.15 13.72
C ILE A 13 -7.41 3.19 12.53
N ILE A 14 -8.07 2.03 12.63
CA ILE A 14 -8.17 1.10 11.50
C ILE A 14 -9.18 1.70 10.54
N LYS A 15 -8.71 2.09 9.36
CA LYS A 15 -9.59 2.44 8.26
C LYS A 15 -10.02 1.14 7.58
N VAL A 16 -11.31 0.82 7.65
CA VAL A 16 -11.89 -0.32 6.93
C VAL A 16 -11.85 -0.02 5.43
N GLY A 17 -11.03 -0.77 4.70
CA GLY A 17 -10.99 -0.74 3.24
C GLY A 17 -11.91 -1.79 2.62
N LYS A 18 -12.33 -1.58 1.38
CA LYS A 18 -13.12 -2.56 0.62
C LYS A 18 -12.35 -3.07 -0.61
N PRO A 19 -12.23 -4.38 -0.82
CA PRO A 19 -11.61 -4.94 -2.02
C PRO A 19 -12.54 -4.83 -3.23
N PHE A 20 -11.96 -4.54 -4.39
CA PHE A 20 -12.62 -4.46 -5.69
C PHE A 20 -11.88 -5.32 -6.69
N TYR A 21 -12.48 -6.45 -7.05
CA TYR A 21 -11.98 -7.34 -8.10
C TYR A 21 -12.58 -6.97 -9.46
N ASP A 22 -11.77 -7.09 -10.51
CA ASP A 22 -12.21 -7.10 -11.90
C ASP A 22 -11.21 -7.87 -12.76
N ASP A 23 -11.67 -8.46 -13.86
CA ASP A 23 -10.81 -9.09 -14.87
C ASP A 23 -9.96 -8.05 -15.63
N SER A 24 -10.35 -6.77 -15.56
CA SER A 24 -9.63 -5.61 -16.07
C SER A 24 -8.98 -4.83 -14.92
N LEU A 25 -7.64 -4.85 -14.87
CA LEU A 25 -6.86 -4.11 -13.87
C LEU A 25 -7.25 -2.62 -13.73
N PRO A 26 -7.38 -1.81 -14.80
CA PRO A 26 -7.76 -0.40 -14.65
C PRO A 26 -9.20 -0.23 -14.15
N ASP A 27 -10.11 -1.16 -14.47
CA ASP A 27 -11.50 -1.07 -14.00
C ASP A 27 -11.60 -1.42 -12.50
N ALA A 28 -10.81 -2.40 -12.03
CA ALA A 28 -10.66 -2.68 -10.61
C ALA A 28 -10.12 -1.46 -9.85
N LEU A 29 -9.09 -0.79 -10.39
CA LEU A 29 -8.50 0.40 -9.80
C LEU A 29 -9.49 1.57 -9.75
N GLU A 30 -10.19 1.84 -10.86
CA GLU A 30 -11.18 2.91 -10.94
C GLU A 30 -12.33 2.69 -9.95
N LYS A 31 -12.81 1.45 -9.78
CA LYS A 31 -13.82 1.10 -8.78
C LYS A 31 -13.32 1.39 -7.35
N ALA A 32 -12.09 1.01 -7.03
CA ALA A 32 -11.49 1.28 -5.72
C ALA A 32 -11.33 2.78 -5.47
N GLN A 33 -10.86 3.55 -6.46
CA GLN A 33 -10.74 5.01 -6.37
C GLN A 33 -12.10 5.69 -6.19
N LYS A 34 -13.11 5.27 -6.96
CA LYS A 34 -14.48 5.78 -6.83
C LYS A 34 -15.07 5.52 -5.45
N TYR A 35 -14.81 4.34 -4.88
CA TYR A 35 -15.26 4.02 -3.52
C TYR A 35 -14.53 4.82 -2.45
N ALA A 36 -13.21 4.99 -2.59
CA ALA A 36 -12.41 5.77 -1.65
C ALA A 36 -12.83 7.26 -1.62
N GLY A 37 -13.31 7.80 -2.75
CA GLY A 37 -13.71 9.19 -2.88
C GLY A 37 -12.52 10.14 -3.02
N GLY A 38 -12.77 11.44 -3.23
CA GLY A 38 -11.73 12.42 -3.55
C GLY A 38 -10.68 12.64 -2.44
N ASP A 39 -11.06 12.31 -1.22
CA ASP A 39 -10.27 12.48 -0.01
C ASP A 39 -9.63 11.16 0.47
N GLY A 40 -10.19 10.01 0.07
CA GLY A 40 -9.65 8.69 0.39
C GLY A 40 -8.48 8.29 -0.52
N HIS A 41 -8.07 7.03 -0.42
CA HIS A 41 -6.96 6.48 -1.19
C HIS A 41 -7.15 5.00 -1.52
N VAL A 42 -6.31 4.48 -2.40
CA VAL A 42 -6.20 3.05 -2.66
C VAL A 42 -4.99 2.52 -1.89
N MET A 43 -5.15 1.38 -1.23
CA MET A 43 -4.14 0.78 -0.37
C MET A 43 -2.84 0.49 -1.14
N SER A 44 -1.73 0.96 -0.58
CA SER A 44 -0.37 0.65 -1.04
C SER A 44 0.22 -0.57 -0.33
N LEU A 45 1.37 -1.06 -0.78
CA LEU A 45 2.01 -2.23 -0.17
C LEU A 45 2.41 -2.04 1.31
N PRO A 46 2.99 -0.89 1.75
CA PRO A 46 3.26 -0.65 3.16
C PRO A 46 2.00 -0.75 4.04
N GLU A 47 0.86 -0.27 3.54
CA GLU A 47 -0.41 -0.34 4.26
C GLU A 47 -0.98 -1.76 4.32
N LEU A 48 -0.89 -2.52 3.23
CA LEU A 48 -1.24 -3.94 3.25
C LEU A 48 -0.34 -4.70 4.24
N ALA A 49 0.96 -4.37 4.28
CA ALA A 49 1.90 -4.98 5.21
C ALA A 49 1.48 -4.70 6.66
N ASP A 50 1.14 -3.45 7.01
CA ASP A 50 0.60 -3.10 8.33
C ASP A 50 -0.68 -3.89 8.64
N ALA A 51 -1.61 -4.00 7.69
CA ALA A 51 -2.83 -4.78 7.87
C ALA A 51 -2.53 -6.28 8.11
N ARG A 52 -1.61 -6.86 7.35
CA ARG A 52 -1.17 -8.26 7.46
C ARG A 52 -0.44 -8.54 8.78
N ILE A 53 0.43 -7.65 9.23
CA ILE A 53 1.14 -7.76 10.52
C ILE A 53 0.13 -7.88 11.68
N LEU A 54 -0.90 -7.02 11.66
CA LEU A 54 -1.92 -6.96 12.71
C LEU A 54 -2.97 -8.08 12.62
N ALA A 55 -3.17 -8.67 11.44
CA ALA A 55 -4.22 -9.65 11.19
C ALA A 55 -3.92 -11.04 11.78
N GLY A 56 -5.00 -11.80 12.04
CA GLY A 56 -4.91 -13.22 12.35
C GLY A 56 -4.58 -14.05 11.10
N LYS A 57 -4.02 -15.25 11.27
CA LYS A 57 -3.59 -16.11 10.14
C LYS A 57 -4.73 -16.51 9.18
N LYS A 58 -5.97 -16.54 9.67
CA LYS A 58 -7.17 -16.88 8.89
C LYS A 58 -7.86 -15.66 8.28
N ASP A 59 -7.30 -14.47 8.47
CA ASP A 59 -7.91 -13.23 8.00
C ASP A 59 -7.91 -13.15 6.47
N TYR A 60 -8.90 -12.45 5.92
CA TYR A 60 -9.05 -12.21 4.50
C TYR A 60 -7.77 -11.62 3.89
N VAL A 61 -7.07 -10.72 4.59
CA VAL A 61 -5.87 -10.05 4.07
C VAL A 61 -4.68 -10.98 3.85
N TRP A 62 -4.62 -12.11 4.57
CA TRP A 62 -3.62 -13.16 4.33
C TRP A 62 -4.13 -14.12 3.25
N ASN A 63 -5.37 -14.58 3.34
CA ASN A 63 -5.89 -15.65 2.49
C ASN A 63 -6.35 -15.18 1.09
N ASN A 64 -5.93 -13.99 0.66
CA ASN A 64 -6.24 -13.41 -0.64
C ASN A 64 -5.03 -12.64 -1.18
N TRP A 65 -4.92 -12.65 -2.51
CA TRP A 65 -3.98 -11.82 -3.24
C TRP A 65 -4.58 -10.44 -3.50
N PHE A 66 -3.72 -9.43 -3.68
CA PHE A 66 -4.11 -8.04 -3.94
C PHE A 66 -3.22 -7.41 -5.01
N THR A 67 -3.80 -6.47 -5.75
CA THR A 67 -3.05 -5.48 -6.54
C THR A 67 -3.04 -4.17 -5.76
N LEU A 68 -1.89 -3.52 -5.72
CA LEU A 68 -1.67 -2.42 -4.80
C LEU A 68 -1.47 -1.11 -5.54
N ALA A 69 -1.79 0.01 -4.89
CA ALA A 69 -1.32 1.32 -5.31
C ALA A 69 0.18 1.44 -4.98
N THR A 70 0.98 0.55 -5.54
CA THR A 70 2.43 0.56 -5.49
C THR A 70 2.91 0.16 -6.86
N GLU A 71 3.78 0.95 -7.45
CA GLU A 71 4.37 0.69 -8.76
C GLU A 71 5.89 0.58 -8.68
N GLU A 72 6.43 -0.16 -9.63
CA GLU A 72 7.86 -0.37 -9.80
C GLU A 72 8.28 0.02 -11.20
N ASP A 73 9.05 1.09 -11.27
CA ASP A 73 9.47 1.71 -12.53
C ASP A 73 10.98 1.60 -12.71
N LYS A 74 11.39 1.35 -13.96
CA LYS A 74 12.77 1.10 -14.36
C LYS A 74 13.10 2.02 -15.52
N GLY A 75 14.30 2.56 -15.50
CA GLY A 75 14.77 3.44 -16.56
C GLY A 75 16.12 4.04 -16.23
N LYS A 76 16.46 5.12 -16.94
CA LYS A 76 17.71 5.86 -16.75
C LYS A 76 17.41 7.29 -16.29
N THR A 77 18.25 7.81 -15.40
CA THR A 77 18.25 9.25 -15.09
C THR A 77 18.67 10.05 -16.33
N LYS A 78 18.51 11.38 -16.30
CA LYS A 78 19.04 12.27 -17.35
C LYS A 78 20.55 12.13 -17.58
N GLN A 79 21.29 11.69 -16.57
CA GLN A 79 22.73 11.44 -16.64
C GLN A 79 23.08 10.05 -17.17
N GLY A 80 22.08 9.21 -17.47
CA GLY A 80 22.24 7.86 -17.97
C GLY A 80 22.39 6.78 -16.89
N ASN A 81 22.25 7.13 -15.61
CA ASN A 81 22.37 6.16 -14.52
C ASN A 81 21.13 5.27 -14.47
N PRO A 82 21.28 3.93 -14.49
CA PRO A 82 20.15 3.03 -14.42
C PRO A 82 19.58 2.99 -13.00
N VAL A 83 18.28 3.16 -12.85
CA VAL A 83 17.61 3.26 -11.55
C VAL A 83 16.33 2.42 -11.52
N TYR A 84 15.98 1.98 -10.31
CA TYR A 84 14.76 1.27 -9.98
C TYR A 84 13.97 2.14 -8.99
N VAL A 85 12.70 2.41 -9.27
CA VAL A 85 11.84 3.25 -8.43
C VAL A 85 10.73 2.38 -7.88
N VAL A 86 10.50 2.45 -6.57
CA VAL A 86 9.30 1.90 -5.92
C VAL A 86 8.46 3.08 -5.45
N ALA A 87 7.29 3.31 -6.05
CA ALA A 87 6.41 4.41 -5.68
C ALA A 87 5.13 3.87 -5.01
N HIS A 88 4.77 4.42 -3.85
CA HIS A 88 3.66 3.99 -3.02
C HIS A 88 2.54 5.03 -2.99
N GLY A 89 1.30 4.55 -2.94
CA GLY A 89 0.05 5.30 -2.83
C GLY A 89 -0.35 6.04 -4.12
N LYS A 90 0.60 6.74 -4.75
CA LYS A 90 0.42 7.44 -6.02
C LYS A 90 1.66 7.31 -6.91
N GLY A 91 1.42 7.30 -8.21
CA GLY A 91 2.41 7.08 -9.25
C GLY A 91 1.86 7.39 -10.64
N ILE A 92 2.58 6.96 -11.67
CA ILE A 92 2.20 7.10 -13.08
C ILE A 92 1.05 6.13 -13.42
N LEU A 93 1.15 4.88 -12.95
CA LEU A 93 0.24 3.76 -13.20
C LEU A 93 -0.86 3.64 -12.13
N THR A 94 -0.89 4.53 -11.13
CA THR A 94 -2.07 4.66 -10.26
C THR A 94 -3.19 5.49 -10.91
N ASN A 95 -3.12 5.71 -12.22
CA ASN A 95 -4.16 6.32 -13.04
C ASN A 95 -4.73 5.25 -14.01
N PRO A 96 -6.02 4.87 -13.87
CA PRO A 96 -6.67 3.88 -14.76
C PRO A 96 -6.54 4.19 -16.25
N ASP A 97 -6.69 5.44 -16.65
CA ASP A 97 -6.60 5.84 -18.05
C ASP A 97 -5.19 5.68 -18.58
N ARG A 98 -4.17 5.91 -17.73
CA ARG A 98 -2.78 5.70 -18.14
C ARG A 98 -2.44 4.22 -18.35
N ILE A 99 -3.05 3.33 -17.56
CA ILE A 99 -2.95 1.88 -17.77
C ILE A 99 -3.64 1.48 -19.07
N ARG A 100 -4.86 1.97 -19.33
CA ARG A 100 -5.58 1.73 -20.60
C ARG A 100 -4.77 2.20 -21.81
N GLN A 101 -4.18 3.39 -21.73
CA GLN A 101 -3.27 3.91 -22.75
C GLN A 101 -2.05 3.00 -22.98
N ALA A 102 -1.54 2.34 -21.93
CA ALA A 102 -0.44 1.39 -22.09
C ALA A 102 -0.84 0.14 -22.90
N TYR A 103 -2.11 -0.27 -22.83
CA TYR A 103 -2.63 -1.37 -23.65
C TYR A 103 -2.79 -0.97 -25.12
N GLU A 104 -3.26 0.25 -25.36
CA GLU A 104 -3.58 0.77 -26.69
C GLU A 104 -2.39 1.32 -27.46
N HIS A 105 -1.28 1.60 -26.76
CA HIS A 105 -0.09 2.20 -27.38
C HIS A 105 0.33 1.40 -28.62
N LYS A 106 0.78 2.07 -29.69
CA LYS A 106 1.16 1.41 -30.96
C LYS A 106 2.22 0.30 -30.81
N GLN A 107 2.93 0.28 -29.69
CA GLN A 107 3.93 -0.72 -29.32
C GLN A 107 3.48 -1.68 -28.20
N GLY A 108 2.28 -1.50 -27.66
CA GLY A 108 1.70 -2.27 -26.56
C GLY A 108 2.56 -2.26 -25.29
N LEU A 109 2.35 -3.29 -24.47
CA LEU A 109 3.18 -3.58 -23.30
C LEU A 109 4.55 -4.09 -23.73
N THR A 110 5.59 -3.75 -22.96
CA THR A 110 6.94 -4.31 -23.12
C THR A 110 7.14 -5.40 -22.07
N SER A 111 7.18 -6.66 -22.48
CA SER A 111 7.22 -7.82 -21.56
C SER A 111 6.11 -7.84 -20.49
N GLY A 112 4.96 -7.22 -20.77
CA GLY A 112 3.86 -7.09 -19.80
C GLY A 112 3.92 -5.85 -18.90
N ALA A 113 4.96 -5.02 -19.02
CA ALA A 113 5.06 -3.71 -18.37
C ALA A 113 4.53 -2.58 -19.26
N ALA A 114 4.04 -1.50 -18.66
CA ALA A 114 3.72 -0.29 -19.39
C ALA A 114 5.01 0.37 -19.86
N ARG A 115 5.08 0.74 -21.15
CA ARG A 115 6.12 1.66 -21.63
C ARG A 115 5.82 3.05 -21.08
N LEU A 116 6.84 3.66 -20.47
CA LEU A 116 6.81 5.03 -19.96
C LEU A 116 7.62 5.92 -20.89
N THR A 117 7.17 7.15 -21.08
CA THR A 117 8.01 8.16 -21.74
C THR A 117 9.15 8.56 -20.82
N GLU A 118 10.27 9.00 -21.40
CA GLU A 118 11.38 9.55 -20.62
C GLU A 118 10.93 10.74 -19.76
N THR A 119 9.97 11.54 -20.24
CA THR A 119 9.40 12.66 -19.50
C THR A 119 8.63 12.21 -18.27
N GLU A 120 7.76 11.20 -18.39
CA GLU A 120 7.03 10.62 -17.26
C GLU A 120 8.00 10.11 -16.20
N PHE A 121 8.97 9.28 -16.61
CA PHE A 121 9.94 8.69 -15.70
C PHE A 121 10.81 9.74 -15.00
N ASN A 122 11.34 10.71 -15.74
CA ASN A 122 12.16 11.79 -15.16
C ASN A 122 11.34 12.77 -14.30
N ASN A 123 10.03 12.88 -14.50
CA ASN A 123 9.15 13.64 -13.62
C ASN A 123 8.89 12.89 -12.32
N LEU A 124 8.66 11.57 -12.38
CA LEU A 124 8.55 10.72 -11.19
C LEU A 124 9.80 10.81 -10.32
N LEU A 125 11.01 10.78 -10.90
CA LEU A 125 12.27 10.97 -10.16
C LEU A 125 12.38 12.33 -9.44
N LYS A 126 11.52 13.29 -9.77
CA LYS A 126 11.41 14.60 -9.11
C LYS A 126 10.16 14.73 -8.25
N GLY A 127 9.43 13.62 -8.08
CA GLY A 127 8.19 13.57 -7.33
C GLY A 127 6.99 14.11 -8.08
N LYS A 128 7.08 14.42 -9.37
CA LYS A 128 5.99 15.06 -10.12
C LYS A 128 5.16 14.03 -10.87
N LEU A 129 3.87 13.97 -10.56
CA LEU A 129 2.95 12.98 -11.13
C LEU A 129 2.11 13.55 -12.29
N PRO A 130 1.51 12.68 -13.13
CA PRO A 130 0.68 13.12 -14.27
C PRO A 130 -0.54 13.96 -13.86
N ASP A 131 -1.08 13.72 -12.67
CA ASP A 131 -2.20 14.47 -12.09
C ASP A 131 -1.77 15.84 -11.50
N LYS A 132 -0.50 16.22 -11.69
CA LYS A 132 0.14 17.44 -11.18
C LYS A 132 0.34 17.45 -9.66
N THR A 133 0.05 16.35 -8.96
CA THR A 133 0.43 16.22 -7.56
C THR A 133 1.92 15.95 -7.42
N GLU A 134 2.44 16.21 -6.22
CA GLU A 134 3.84 15.96 -5.90
C GLU A 134 3.94 14.97 -4.73
N ILE A 135 4.91 14.05 -4.82
CA ILE A 135 5.24 13.08 -3.77
C ILE A 135 6.72 13.22 -3.38
N PRO A 136 7.08 12.99 -2.10
CA PRO A 136 8.49 12.91 -1.71
C PRO A 136 9.20 11.75 -2.41
N VAL A 137 10.44 11.99 -2.84
CA VAL A 137 11.31 10.98 -3.46
C VAL A 137 12.57 10.87 -2.63
N PHE A 138 12.87 9.66 -2.18
CA PHE A 138 14.03 9.36 -1.35
C PHE A 138 15.03 8.52 -2.13
N SER A 139 16.33 8.79 -1.96
CA SER A 139 17.33 7.77 -2.23
C SER A 139 17.16 6.62 -1.22
N TYR A 140 17.53 5.39 -1.57
CA TYR A 140 17.46 4.28 -0.60
C TYR A 140 18.20 4.59 0.72
N VAL A 141 19.37 5.23 0.65
CA VAL A 141 20.18 5.62 1.81
C VAL A 141 19.47 6.62 2.72
N ASP A 142 18.68 7.54 2.15
CA ASP A 142 17.92 8.51 2.95
C ASP A 142 16.60 7.92 3.45
N PHE A 143 16.00 7.04 2.66
CA PHE A 143 14.79 6.31 3.01
C PHE A 143 14.95 5.48 4.28
N ILE A 144 16.05 4.71 4.42
CA ILE A 144 16.28 3.88 5.61
C ILE A 144 16.52 4.67 6.90
N LYS A 145 16.70 6.00 6.80
CA LYS A 145 16.82 6.90 7.95
C LYS A 145 15.48 7.52 8.37
N GLN A 146 14.43 7.36 7.55
CA GLN A 146 13.12 7.92 7.85
C GLN A 146 12.43 7.09 8.93
N THR A 147 11.91 7.76 9.95
CA THR A 147 11.10 7.14 11.01
C THR A 147 9.60 7.27 10.74
N GLU A 148 9.21 8.26 9.95
CA GLU A 148 7.84 8.50 9.52
C GLU A 148 7.83 8.78 8.02
N LEU A 149 6.95 8.09 7.30
CA LEU A 149 6.77 8.25 5.88
C LEU A 149 5.35 8.74 5.61
N PRO A 150 5.16 9.64 4.63
CA PRO A 150 3.82 9.99 4.19
C PRO A 150 3.13 8.78 3.57
N LEU A 151 1.81 8.88 3.36
CA LEU A 151 1.04 7.85 2.65
C LEU A 151 1.54 7.62 1.21
N THR A 152 2.04 8.68 0.58
CA THR A 152 2.50 8.67 -0.82
C THR A 152 3.95 9.12 -0.90
N TYR A 153 4.84 8.28 -1.43
CA TYR A 153 6.26 8.58 -1.61
C TYR A 153 6.88 7.61 -2.62
N ALA A 154 8.08 7.92 -3.10
CA ALA A 154 8.88 7.00 -3.90
C ALA A 154 10.28 6.79 -3.31
N VAL A 155 10.83 5.60 -3.55
CA VAL A 155 12.19 5.20 -3.19
C VAL A 155 12.96 4.87 -4.46
N VAL A 156 14.13 5.49 -4.63
CA VAL A 156 15.03 5.26 -5.75
C VAL A 156 16.18 4.36 -5.29
N LEU A 157 16.28 3.20 -5.92
CA LEU A 157 17.35 2.22 -5.75
C LEU A 157 18.28 2.21 -6.98
N ASP A 158 19.52 1.77 -6.76
CA ASP A 158 20.44 1.45 -7.84
C ASP A 158 19.95 0.19 -8.57
N PHE A 159 19.71 0.28 -9.88
CA PHE A 159 19.21 -0.85 -10.66
C PHE A 159 20.18 -2.03 -10.68
N GLY A 160 21.50 -1.75 -10.70
CA GLY A 160 22.52 -2.80 -10.71
C GLY A 160 22.52 -3.64 -9.44
N THR A 161 22.16 -3.03 -8.32
CA THR A 161 22.00 -3.66 -7.01
C THR A 161 20.76 -4.54 -7.01
N VAL A 162 19.60 -4.01 -7.41
CA VAL A 162 18.36 -4.80 -7.52
C VAL A 162 18.52 -5.97 -8.49
N LYS A 163 19.16 -5.77 -9.64
CA LYS A 163 19.37 -6.83 -10.65
C LYS A 163 20.18 -8.02 -10.14
N LYS A 164 21.08 -7.83 -9.17
CA LYS A 164 21.89 -8.91 -8.58
C LYS A 164 21.14 -9.68 -7.49
N MET A 165 20.03 -9.14 -7.00
CA MET A 165 19.20 -9.84 -6.04
C MET A 165 18.53 -11.02 -6.71
N GLN A 166 18.32 -12.09 -5.94
CA GLN A 166 17.57 -13.23 -6.43
C GLN A 166 16.10 -12.83 -6.62
N SER A 167 15.55 -13.19 -7.78
CA SER A 167 14.12 -13.15 -8.06
C SER A 167 13.53 -14.54 -7.86
N GLY A 168 12.46 -14.64 -7.07
CA GLY A 168 11.77 -15.89 -6.76
C GLY A 168 11.75 -16.25 -5.28
N VAL A 169 11.39 -17.51 -5.00
CA VAL A 169 11.20 -18.03 -3.64
C VAL A 169 12.54 -18.18 -2.91
N GLN A 170 12.67 -17.46 -1.80
CA GLN A 170 13.86 -17.33 -0.97
C GLN A 170 13.55 -17.68 0.49
N ASP A 171 14.59 -17.91 1.29
CA ASP A 171 14.42 -18.05 2.73
C ASP A 171 14.10 -16.67 3.35
N VAL A 172 13.13 -16.62 4.24
CA VAL A 172 12.66 -15.36 4.87
C VAL A 172 13.82 -14.58 5.50
N ASP A 173 14.79 -15.25 6.12
CA ASP A 173 15.94 -14.60 6.73
C ASP A 173 16.83 -13.88 5.70
N SER A 174 16.96 -14.40 4.48
CA SER A 174 17.71 -13.72 3.40
C SER A 174 17.00 -12.46 2.87
N LEU A 175 15.69 -12.34 3.12
CA LEU A 175 14.91 -11.17 2.69
C LEU A 175 15.01 -10.00 3.66
N ARG A 176 15.54 -10.21 4.89
CA ARG A 176 15.61 -9.16 5.92
C ARG A 176 16.49 -7.99 5.53
N ASP A 177 17.58 -8.27 4.82
CA ASP A 177 18.54 -7.27 4.33
C ASP A 177 18.36 -6.97 2.83
N ASN A 178 17.29 -7.46 2.21
CA ASN A 178 17.03 -7.24 0.79
C ASN A 178 16.46 -5.83 0.58
N GLU A 179 17.25 -4.94 -0.06
CA GLU A 179 16.86 -3.53 -0.23
C GLU A 179 15.53 -3.35 -0.98
N LEU A 180 15.23 -4.21 -1.95
CA LEU A 180 13.96 -4.16 -2.68
C LEU A 180 12.79 -4.53 -1.76
N VAL A 181 12.93 -5.57 -0.93
CA VAL A 181 11.90 -5.94 0.05
C VAL A 181 11.68 -4.83 1.07
N ILE A 182 12.77 -4.23 1.57
CA ILE A 182 12.71 -3.10 2.51
C ILE A 182 12.01 -1.89 1.88
N ALA A 183 12.32 -1.58 0.61
CA ALA A 183 11.65 -0.51 -0.13
C ALA A 183 10.16 -0.81 -0.33
N ARG A 184 9.83 -2.01 -0.83
CA ARG A 184 8.45 -2.51 -1.03
C ARG A 184 7.58 -2.41 0.22
N LEU A 185 8.11 -2.85 1.36
CA LEU A 185 7.40 -2.87 2.64
C LEU A 185 7.52 -1.55 3.42
N GLY A 186 8.16 -0.53 2.84
CA GLY A 186 8.14 0.82 3.39
C GLY A 186 9.01 1.01 4.65
N GLY A 187 10.07 0.23 4.82
CA GLY A 187 11.07 0.46 5.86
C GLY A 187 11.56 -0.81 6.52
N VAL A 188 12.71 -0.70 7.21
CA VAL A 188 13.41 -1.84 7.81
C VAL A 188 12.56 -2.52 8.89
N GLU A 189 11.96 -1.74 9.79
CA GLU A 189 11.15 -2.27 10.90
C GLU A 189 9.89 -2.98 10.39
N ARG A 190 9.12 -2.32 9.51
CA ARG A 190 7.91 -2.92 8.93
C ARG A 190 8.24 -4.17 8.12
N SER A 191 9.33 -4.14 7.37
CA SER A 191 9.81 -5.32 6.62
C SER A 191 10.07 -6.49 7.56
N GLY A 192 10.81 -6.27 8.66
CA GLY A 192 11.07 -7.31 9.65
C GLY A 192 9.80 -7.90 10.25
N GLN A 193 8.87 -7.04 10.68
CA GLN A 193 7.58 -7.46 11.25
C GLN A 193 6.72 -8.24 10.25
N TYR A 194 6.67 -7.79 9.00
CA TYR A 194 5.95 -8.48 7.93
C TYR A 194 6.55 -9.87 7.67
N LEU A 195 7.88 -9.97 7.58
CA LEU A 195 8.59 -11.23 7.36
C LEU A 195 8.41 -12.20 8.52
N ASP A 196 8.47 -11.72 9.76
CA ASP A 196 8.18 -12.53 10.96
C ASP A 196 6.76 -13.09 10.89
N LYS A 197 5.79 -12.22 10.57
CA LYS A 197 4.38 -12.62 10.46
C LYS A 197 4.13 -13.57 9.28
N ALA A 198 4.71 -13.31 8.12
CA ALA A 198 4.61 -14.19 6.96
C ALA A 198 5.20 -15.57 7.27
N ASN A 199 6.33 -15.63 7.99
CA ASN A 199 6.92 -16.89 8.45
C ASN A 199 5.99 -17.66 9.40
N GLU A 200 5.27 -16.97 10.29
CA GLU A 200 4.26 -17.62 11.12
C GLU A 200 3.07 -18.17 10.31
N VAL A 201 2.68 -17.52 9.21
CA VAL A 201 1.50 -17.86 8.43
C VAL A 201 1.79 -18.93 7.37
N TYR A 202 2.89 -18.79 6.62
CA TYR A 202 3.22 -19.62 5.46
C TYR A 202 4.52 -20.43 5.60
N GLY A 203 5.33 -20.14 6.63
CA GLY A 203 6.61 -20.81 6.88
C GLY A 203 7.81 -20.04 6.33
N SER A 204 8.98 -20.70 6.34
CA SER A 204 10.28 -20.02 6.23
C SER A 204 10.67 -19.56 4.83
N ARG A 205 9.76 -19.64 3.86
CA ARG A 205 10.04 -19.31 2.46
C ARG A 205 8.98 -18.35 1.92
N LEU A 206 9.44 -17.35 1.19
CA LEU A 206 8.60 -16.32 0.59
C LEU A 206 9.17 -15.92 -0.78
N GLY A 207 8.29 -15.68 -1.74
CA GLY A 207 8.64 -15.14 -3.04
C GLY A 207 8.90 -13.65 -3.00
N ASN A 208 10.00 -13.24 -3.61
CA ASN A 208 10.31 -11.85 -3.92
C ASN A 208 10.64 -11.77 -5.41
N TRP A 209 9.66 -11.38 -6.22
CA TRP A 209 9.73 -11.48 -7.68
C TRP A 209 9.95 -10.12 -8.33
N HIS A 210 10.88 -10.06 -9.28
CA HIS A 210 11.18 -8.91 -10.15
C HIS A 210 11.72 -9.39 -11.51
N ASP A 211 11.62 -8.56 -12.55
CA ASP A 211 11.96 -8.91 -13.94
C ASP A 211 13.30 -8.31 -14.44
N CYS A 212 14.14 -7.78 -13.55
CA CYS A 212 15.40 -7.09 -13.88
C CYS A 212 16.37 -7.83 -14.81
N GLU A 213 16.29 -9.16 -14.93
CA GLU A 213 17.15 -9.95 -15.81
C GLU A 213 16.86 -9.70 -17.30
N SER A 214 15.60 -9.44 -17.65
CA SER A 214 15.13 -9.34 -19.05
C SER A 214 14.75 -7.93 -19.49
N VAL A 215 14.98 -6.93 -18.62
CA VAL A 215 14.61 -5.53 -18.86
C VAL A 215 15.59 -4.84 -19.80
N ASP A 216 15.05 -4.21 -20.85
CA ASP A 216 15.73 -3.24 -21.69
C ASP A 216 15.60 -1.83 -21.09
N LEU A 217 16.69 -1.29 -20.54
CA LEU A 217 16.72 0.01 -19.89
C LEU A 217 16.74 1.20 -20.84
N ASP A 218 16.84 0.97 -22.15
CA ASP A 218 16.60 2.04 -23.14
C ASP A 218 15.09 2.31 -23.29
N ILE A 219 14.25 1.44 -22.72
CA ILE A 219 12.79 1.62 -22.63
C ILE A 219 12.43 1.82 -21.16
N CYS A 220 12.05 3.04 -20.78
CA CYS A 220 11.49 3.26 -19.45
C CYS A 220 10.19 2.44 -19.32
N SER A 221 10.04 1.70 -18.22
CA SER A 221 8.91 0.78 -18.05
C SER A 221 8.44 0.71 -16.60
N GLY A 222 7.14 0.46 -16.40
CA GLY A 222 6.52 0.39 -15.09
C GLY A 222 5.53 -0.77 -14.96
N ARG A 223 5.38 -1.29 -13.73
CA ARG A 223 4.36 -2.28 -13.36
C ARG A 223 3.75 -1.92 -12.02
N LEU A 224 2.51 -2.35 -11.78
CA LEU A 224 1.95 -2.38 -10.43
C LEU A 224 2.44 -3.62 -9.67
N VAL A 225 2.58 -3.47 -8.36
CA VAL A 225 2.99 -4.54 -7.46
C VAL A 225 1.76 -5.29 -6.96
N PHE A 226 1.89 -6.60 -6.88
CA PHE A 226 0.92 -7.50 -6.29
C PHE A 226 1.49 -8.12 -5.02
N ALA A 227 0.57 -8.53 -4.15
CA ALA A 227 0.88 -9.38 -3.01
C ALA A 227 0.10 -10.68 -3.15
N GLY A 228 0.79 -11.83 -3.08
CA GLY A 228 0.18 -13.16 -3.18
C GLY A 228 -0.63 -13.53 -1.94
N ASP A 229 -1.52 -14.53 -2.07
CA ASP A 229 -2.25 -15.15 -0.95
C ASP A 229 -1.39 -16.14 -0.13
N ASP A 230 -0.12 -16.27 -0.52
CA ASP A 230 0.99 -16.96 0.15
C ASP A 230 2.01 -15.97 0.77
N GLY A 231 1.70 -14.67 0.74
CA GLY A 231 2.57 -13.62 1.28
C GLY A 231 3.61 -13.09 0.30
N ASP A 232 3.71 -13.66 -0.91
CA ASP A 232 4.71 -13.28 -1.91
C ASP A 232 4.61 -11.81 -2.33
N LEU A 233 5.75 -11.22 -2.65
CA LEU A 233 5.87 -9.86 -3.19
C LEU A 233 6.18 -9.92 -4.69
N LEU A 234 5.25 -9.46 -5.51
CA LEU A 234 5.18 -9.75 -6.94
C LEU A 234 5.28 -8.46 -7.77
N GLY A 235 6.49 -8.12 -8.22
CA GLY A 235 6.75 -6.94 -9.08
C GLY A 235 7.03 -7.25 -10.55
N ASP A 236 6.78 -8.49 -10.98
CA ASP A 236 7.02 -9.01 -12.33
C ASP A 236 5.74 -9.40 -13.07
N LEU A 237 4.57 -9.24 -12.45
CA LEU A 237 3.27 -9.57 -13.07
C LEU A 237 2.91 -8.60 -14.20
N ASN A 238 2.18 -9.13 -15.18
CA ASN A 238 1.74 -8.39 -16.36
C ASN A 238 0.59 -7.44 -16.02
N LEU A 239 0.63 -6.21 -16.54
CA LEU A 239 -0.49 -5.27 -16.42
C LEU A 239 -1.77 -5.75 -17.10
N GLY A 240 -1.71 -6.74 -18.00
CA GLY A 240 -2.87 -7.38 -18.61
C GLY A 240 -3.59 -8.41 -17.73
N ASN A 241 -3.17 -8.59 -16.47
CA ASN A 241 -3.85 -9.47 -15.51
C ASN A 241 -5.14 -8.84 -14.96
N CYS A 242 -5.90 -9.63 -14.21
CA CYS A 242 -6.98 -9.14 -13.36
C CYS A 242 -6.43 -8.32 -12.19
N GLY A 243 -7.28 -7.49 -11.57
CA GLY A 243 -6.92 -6.63 -10.46
C GLY A 243 -7.77 -6.89 -9.22
N ARG A 244 -7.18 -6.72 -8.03
CA ARG A 244 -7.91 -6.65 -6.75
C ARG A 244 -7.37 -5.54 -5.87
N PHE A 245 -7.91 -4.34 -6.01
CA PHE A 245 -7.49 -3.16 -5.24
C PHE A 245 -8.36 -2.95 -4.00
N VAL A 246 -7.80 -2.36 -2.95
CA VAL A 246 -8.56 -2.00 -1.75
C VAL A 246 -8.73 -0.48 -1.69
N GLY A 247 -9.96 0.01 -1.81
CA GLY A 247 -10.28 1.43 -1.62
C GLY A 247 -10.53 1.74 -0.15
N VAL A 248 -9.96 2.85 0.34
CA VAL A 248 -9.99 3.27 1.75
C VAL A 248 -10.53 4.71 1.85
N PRO A 249 -11.76 4.92 2.34
CA PRO A 249 -12.33 6.26 2.47
C PRO A 249 -11.74 7.03 3.68
N ILE A 250 -11.77 8.38 3.66
CA ILE A 250 -11.40 9.20 4.84
C ILE A 250 -12.29 8.89 6.03
N HIS A 251 -13.60 8.80 5.77
CA HIS A 251 -14.61 8.38 6.72
C HIS A 251 -14.85 6.88 6.59
N ALA A 252 -13.79 6.08 6.61
CA ALA A 252 -13.92 4.80 7.27
C ALA A 252 -14.22 5.13 8.73
N GLU A 253 -15.49 5.46 9.03
CA GLU A 253 -16.03 5.44 10.37
C GLU A 253 -15.49 4.13 10.95
N GLY A 254 -14.87 4.21 12.12
CA GLY A 254 -14.53 2.99 12.85
C GLY A 254 -15.85 2.29 13.16
N VAL A 255 -16.33 1.47 12.24
CA VAL A 255 -17.45 0.58 12.45
C VAL A 255 -16.86 -0.52 13.32
N ALA A 256 -16.97 -0.37 14.64
CA ALA A 256 -16.89 -1.52 15.51
C ALA A 256 -18.10 -2.38 15.15
N LEU A 257 -17.90 -3.56 14.57
CA LEU A 257 -18.98 -4.54 14.50
C LEU A 257 -19.32 -4.92 15.94
N ASP A 258 -20.62 -5.05 16.23
CA ASP A 258 -21.00 -5.78 17.44
C ASP A 258 -20.51 -7.24 17.34
N SER A 259 -20.57 -7.98 18.44
CA SER A 259 -20.15 -9.40 18.48
C SER A 259 -20.97 -10.33 17.54
N THR A 260 -21.90 -9.77 16.77
CA THR A 260 -22.78 -10.49 15.83
C THR A 260 -22.59 -10.07 14.37
N GLY A 261 -21.69 -9.13 14.07
CA GLY A 261 -21.34 -8.75 12.70
C GLY A 261 -22.36 -7.85 12.00
N ASN A 262 -23.25 -7.18 12.73
CA ASN A 262 -24.21 -6.26 12.13
C ASN A 262 -23.62 -4.85 11.98
N GLU A 263 -23.84 -4.24 10.80
CA GLU A 263 -23.51 -2.84 10.54
C GLU A 263 -24.42 -1.92 11.38
N GLY A 264 -23.82 -1.20 12.32
CA GLY A 264 -24.48 -0.19 13.10
C GLY A 264 -23.49 0.90 13.49
N ILE A 265 -23.94 2.15 13.53
CA ILE A 265 -23.17 3.25 14.10
C ILE A 265 -23.00 2.93 15.60
N VAL A 266 -21.88 2.32 15.97
CA VAL A 266 -21.53 2.16 17.38
C VAL A 266 -21.06 3.52 17.86
N LYS A 267 -22.00 4.31 18.41
CA LYS A 267 -21.66 5.47 19.21
C LYS A 267 -20.64 4.99 20.27
N PRO A 268 -19.48 5.64 20.40
CA PRO A 268 -18.52 5.26 21.43
C PRO A 268 -19.23 5.24 22.77
N LYS A 269 -18.93 4.25 23.62
CA LYS A 269 -19.53 4.24 24.96
C LYS A 269 -19.15 5.55 25.64
N LEU A 270 -20.09 6.15 26.34
CA LEU A 270 -19.90 7.41 27.05
C LEU A 270 -18.60 7.42 27.87
N GLU A 271 -18.31 6.30 28.54
CA GLU A 271 -17.08 6.08 29.30
C GLU A 271 -15.79 6.16 28.47
N GLN A 272 -15.82 5.71 27.21
CA GLN A 272 -14.65 5.79 26.33
C GLN A 272 -14.33 7.24 25.96
N ILE A 273 -15.36 8.06 25.72
CA ILE A 273 -15.19 9.49 25.41
C ILE A 273 -14.70 10.24 26.66
N LEU A 274 -15.26 9.91 27.83
CA LEU A 274 -14.86 10.52 29.10
C LEU A 274 -13.40 10.21 29.42
N ASN A 275 -12.99 8.96 29.33
CA ASN A 275 -11.60 8.56 29.61
C ASN A 275 -10.64 9.22 28.62
N LEU A 276 -10.98 9.23 27.32
CA LEU A 276 -10.13 9.88 26.33
C LEU A 276 -9.97 11.39 26.59
N ALA A 277 -11.08 12.09 26.88
CA ALA A 277 -11.09 13.54 27.08
C ALA A 277 -10.38 13.96 28.37
N ILE A 278 -10.52 13.15 29.43
CA ILE A 278 -9.95 13.41 30.76
C ILE A 278 -8.48 12.97 30.81
N ASP A 279 -8.15 11.74 30.39
CA ASP A 279 -6.80 11.17 30.52
C ASP A 279 -5.79 11.83 29.59
N LYS A 280 -6.24 12.37 28.45
CA LYS A 280 -5.39 13.14 27.53
C LYS A 280 -5.33 14.63 27.88
N GLY A 281 -6.00 15.06 28.95
CA GLY A 281 -5.96 16.45 29.41
C GLY A 281 -6.67 17.43 28.48
N PHE A 282 -7.55 16.97 27.59
CA PHE A 282 -8.34 17.85 26.72
C PHE A 282 -9.38 18.65 27.50
N VAL A 283 -9.77 18.16 28.68
CA VAL A 283 -10.68 18.84 29.61
C VAL A 283 -9.93 19.16 30.89
N ALA A 284 -9.78 20.47 31.16
CA ALA A 284 -9.20 20.95 32.40
C ALA A 284 -9.95 20.40 33.62
N GLU A 285 -9.23 20.00 34.67
CA GLU A 285 -9.76 19.32 35.86
C GLU A 285 -11.02 19.97 36.45
N ARG A 286 -11.01 21.30 36.57
CA ARG A 286 -12.16 22.09 37.08
C ARG A 286 -13.43 22.01 36.23
N LEU A 287 -13.33 21.58 34.97
CA LEU A 287 -14.45 21.47 34.03
C LEU A 287 -14.91 20.03 33.81
N GLN A 288 -14.22 19.03 34.36
CA GLN A 288 -14.49 17.62 34.08
C GLN A 288 -15.88 17.20 34.53
N GLU A 289 -16.35 17.65 35.70
CA GLU A 289 -17.70 17.34 36.19
C GLU A 289 -18.81 17.98 35.34
N GLN A 290 -18.60 19.20 34.87
CA GLN A 290 -19.54 19.84 33.94
C GLN A 290 -19.54 19.15 32.58
N PHE A 291 -18.36 18.80 32.06
CA PHE A 291 -18.21 18.07 30.81
C PHE A 291 -18.89 16.69 30.89
N LYS A 292 -18.68 15.94 31.97
CA LYS A 292 -19.38 14.67 32.25
C LYS A 292 -20.89 14.85 32.19
N LYS A 293 -21.42 15.87 32.89
CA LYS A 293 -22.85 16.14 32.97
C LYS A 293 -23.46 16.50 31.62
N GLU A 294 -22.81 17.36 30.83
CA GLU A 294 -23.30 17.72 29.50
C GLU A 294 -23.18 16.56 28.51
N LEU A 295 -22.13 15.75 28.60
CA LEU A 295 -21.95 14.59 27.74
C LEU A 295 -22.98 13.49 28.04
N HIS A 296 -23.35 13.27 29.30
CA HIS A 296 -24.45 12.36 29.68
C HIS A 296 -25.78 12.78 29.05
N LYS A 297 -26.11 14.08 29.07
CA LYS A 297 -27.35 14.59 28.45
C LYS A 297 -27.43 14.38 26.93
N LEU A 298 -26.29 14.26 26.26
CA LEU A 298 -26.23 14.02 24.81
C LEU A 298 -26.37 12.53 24.44
N TYR A 299 -26.23 11.64 25.43
CA TYR A 299 -26.28 10.18 25.28
C TYR A 299 -27.60 9.54 25.73
N GLU A 300 -28.44 10.30 26.45
CA GLU A 300 -29.86 10.00 26.70
C GLU A 300 -30.74 10.46 25.52
#